data_AF-A0A846Q374-F1
#
_entry.id   AF-A0A846Q374-F1
#
_cell.length_a   1.000
_cell.length_b   1.000
_cell.length_c   1.000
_cell.angle_alpha   90.00
_cell.angle_beta   90.00
_cell.angle_gamma   90.00
#
_symmetry.space_group_name_H-M   'P 1'
#
loop_
_entity.id
_entity.type
_entity.pdbx_description
1 polymer ?
#
loop_
_entity_poly.entity_id
_entity_poly.type
_entity_poly.pdbx_seq_one_letter_code
_entity_poly.pdbx_strand_id
1 'polypeptide(L)'
;MSEVDLARSFYSLVRFPLITEKAVTDVEAKSKVTLIVDQGATKGKIKRVIEDYFEVGVLKVNSLITPKGNKKAVITLKSKDDALKVAIALGVI
;
A
#
# COMPACT_ATOMS: atom_id res chain seq x y z
N MET A 1 6.48 18.85 4.94
CA MET A 1 5.09 18.78 4.43
C MET A 1 4.17 18.97 5.61
N SER A 2 3.07 19.72 5.48
CA SER A 2 2.09 19.77 6.55
C SER A 2 1.38 18.40 6.66
N GLU A 3 0.90 18.05 7.84
CA GLU A 3 0.18 16.79 8.10
C GLU A 3 -1.05 16.63 7.19
N VAL A 4 -1.68 17.76 6.85
CA VAL A 4 -2.82 17.85 5.91
C VAL A 4 -2.43 17.45 4.49
N ASP A 5 -1.23 17.84 4.04
CA ASP A 5 -0.74 17.51 2.68
C ASP A 5 -0.45 16.01 2.52
N LEU A 6 0.04 15.39 3.60
CA LEU A 6 0.35 13.97 3.67
C LEU A 6 -0.92 13.12 3.50
N ALA A 7 -1.94 13.42 4.31
CA ALA A 7 -3.23 12.76 4.24
C ALA A 7 -3.90 12.96 2.88
N ARG A 8 -3.89 14.19 2.35
CA ARG A 8 -4.45 14.48 1.02
C ARG A 8 -3.75 13.67 -0.07
N SER A 9 -2.43 13.57 -0.01
CA SER A 9 -1.64 12.79 -0.97
C SER A 9 -1.98 11.30 -0.90
N PHE A 10 -2.13 10.75 0.31
CA PHE A 10 -2.54 9.37 0.54
C PHE A 10 -3.94 9.07 -0.01
N TYR A 11 -4.96 9.84 0.39
CA TYR A 11 -6.34 9.63 -0.04
C TYR A 11 -6.56 9.89 -1.55
N SER A 12 -5.72 10.72 -2.18
CA SER A 12 -5.74 10.88 -3.64
C SER A 12 -5.16 9.68 -4.40
N LEU A 13 -4.33 8.86 -3.74
CA LEU A 13 -3.57 7.78 -4.35
C LEU A 13 -4.18 6.41 -4.08
N VAL A 14 -4.55 6.12 -2.83
CA VAL A 14 -5.11 4.83 -2.41
C VAL A 14 -6.63 4.89 -2.47
N ARG A 15 -7.24 3.95 -3.19
CA ARG A 15 -8.71 3.82 -3.27
C ARG A 15 -9.23 2.95 -2.14
N PHE A 16 -8.70 1.74 -2.01
CA PHE A 16 -9.05 0.81 -0.93
C PHE A 16 -8.01 -0.32 -0.80
N PRO A 17 -7.83 -0.89 0.41
CA PRO A 17 -7.00 -2.08 0.59
C PRO A 17 -7.68 -3.32 0.00
N LEU A 18 -6.89 -4.29 -0.45
CA LEU A 18 -7.42 -5.57 -0.88
C LEU A 18 -7.55 -6.51 0.32
N ILE A 19 -8.78 -6.81 0.74
CA ILE A 19 -9.08 -7.68 1.89
C ILE A 19 -9.46 -9.06 1.35
N THR A 20 -8.49 -9.96 1.26
CA THR A 20 -8.70 -11.37 0.89
C THR A 20 -7.80 -12.26 1.74
N GLU A 21 -8.14 -13.55 1.88
CA GLU A 21 -7.29 -14.52 2.61
C GLU A 21 -5.84 -14.49 2.13
N LYS A 22 -5.64 -14.46 0.81
CA LYS A 22 -4.31 -14.32 0.21
C LYS A 22 -3.60 -13.04 0.63
N ALA A 23 -4.32 -11.92 0.75
CA ALA A 23 -3.73 -10.65 1.17
C ALA A 23 -3.28 -10.70 2.64
N VAL A 24 -4.07 -11.34 3.51
CA VAL A 24 -3.68 -11.59 4.90
C VAL A 24 -2.41 -12.44 4.97
N THR A 25 -2.37 -13.56 4.22
CA THR A 25 -1.17 -14.42 4.15
C THR A 25 0.04 -13.67 3.60
N ASP A 26 -0.14 -12.80 2.60
CA ASP A 26 0.97 -12.03 2.01
C ASP A 26 1.54 -11.01 3.01
N VAL A 27 0.72 -10.45 3.92
CA VAL A 27 1.19 -9.59 5.03
C VAL A 27 2.04 -10.42 6.00
N GLU A 28 1.50 -11.54 6.49
CA GLU A 28 2.13 -12.33 7.55
C GLU A 28 3.38 -13.09 7.12
N ALA A 29 3.39 -13.63 5.89
CA ALA A 29 4.45 -14.53 5.42
C ALA A 29 5.45 -13.84 4.48
N LYS A 30 5.05 -12.76 3.80
CA LYS A 30 5.87 -12.11 2.76
C LYS A 30 6.17 -10.65 3.02
N SER A 31 5.67 -10.08 4.13
CA SER A 31 5.79 -8.65 4.44
C SER A 31 5.27 -7.78 3.27
N LYS A 32 4.14 -8.20 2.68
CA LYS A 32 3.54 -7.56 1.51
C LYS A 32 2.15 -7.05 1.80
N VAL A 33 1.91 -5.79 1.45
CA VAL A 33 0.58 -5.17 1.49
C VAL A 33 0.07 -4.99 0.07
N THR A 34 -1.20 -5.35 -0.17
CA THR A 34 -1.84 -5.20 -1.49
C THR A 34 -2.92 -4.13 -1.43
N LEU A 35 -2.80 -3.10 -2.26
CA LEU A 35 -3.71 -1.97 -2.35
C LEU A 35 -4.28 -1.82 -3.75
N ILE A 36 -5.51 -1.31 -3.84
CA ILE A 36 -6.03 -0.72 -5.07
C ILE A 36 -5.74 0.77 -5.04
N VAL A 37 -5.04 1.24 -6.07
CA VAL A 37 -4.56 2.62 -6.20
C VAL A 37 -5.12 3.27 -7.45
N ASP A 38 -4.93 4.57 -7.57
CA ASP A 38 -5.26 5.30 -8.78
C ASP A 38 -4.51 4.77 -10.02
N GLN A 39 -5.20 4.72 -11.17
CA GLN A 39 -4.64 4.20 -12.42
C GLN A 39 -3.40 4.99 -12.88
N GLY A 40 -3.40 6.32 -12.67
CA GLY A 40 -2.30 7.21 -13.02
C GLY A 40 -1.12 7.16 -12.05
N ALA A 41 -1.23 6.46 -10.91
CA ALA A 41 -0.20 6.46 -9.89
C ALA A 41 1.08 5.73 -10.36
N THR A 42 2.23 6.40 -10.35
CA THR A 42 3.52 5.78 -10.65
C THR A 42 4.05 5.00 -9.44
N LYS A 43 4.90 3.99 -9.68
CA LYS A 43 5.51 3.19 -8.60
C LYS A 43 6.30 4.04 -7.61
N GLY A 44 6.98 5.08 -8.10
CA GLY A 44 7.73 6.03 -7.26
C GLY A 44 6.82 6.88 -6.37
N LYS A 45 5.66 7.32 -6.89
CA LYS A 45 4.66 8.05 -6.10
C LYS A 45 4.06 7.16 -5.00
N ILE A 46 3.68 5.93 -5.35
CA ILE A 46 3.14 4.95 -4.39
C ILE A 46 4.15 4.69 -3.27
N LYS A 47 5.42 4.45 -3.63
CA LYS A 47 6.49 4.22 -2.66
C LYS A 47 6.59 5.38 -1.65
N ARG A 48 6.83 6.60 -2.14
CA ARG A 48 7.00 7.80 -1.28
C ARG A 48 5.81 8.03 -0.37
N VAL A 49 4.60 8.04 -0.94
CA VAL A 49 3.37 8.32 -0.16
C VAL A 49 3.15 7.29 0.95
N ILE A 50 3.46 6.01 0.71
CA ILE A 50 3.31 4.96 1.72
C ILE A 50 4.41 5.05 2.79
N GLU A 51 5.65 5.31 2.38
CA GLU A 51 6.77 5.53 3.31
C GLU A 51 6.49 6.74 4.22
N ASP A 52 6.06 7.85 3.64
CA ASP A 52 5.83 9.10 4.37
C ASP A 52 4.56 9.03 5.25
N TYR A 53 3.47 8.40 4.77
CA TYR A 53 2.20 8.35 5.51
C TYR A 53 2.20 7.36 6.68
N PHE A 54 2.86 6.21 6.55
CA PHE A 54 2.90 5.19 7.60
C PHE A 54 4.23 5.14 8.36
N GLU A 55 5.21 5.93 7.94
CA GLU A 55 6.57 5.93 8.50
C GLU A 55 7.20 4.53 8.48
N VAL A 56 7.14 3.88 7.31
CA VAL A 56 7.62 2.50 7.09
C VAL A 56 8.64 2.43 5.97
N GLY A 57 9.47 1.39 5.94
CA GLY A 57 10.43 1.19 4.84
C GLY A 57 9.83 0.39 3.69
N VAL A 58 9.84 0.93 2.46
CA VAL A 58 9.37 0.19 1.26
C VAL A 58 10.56 -0.32 0.44
N LEU A 59 10.68 -1.64 0.30
CA LEU A 59 11.71 -2.28 -0.53
C LEU A 59 11.37 -2.16 -2.01
N LYS A 60 10.14 -2.53 -2.38
CA LYS A 60 9.73 -2.62 -3.78
C LYS A 60 8.24 -2.43 -3.95
N VAL A 61 7.85 -1.77 -5.03
CA VAL A 61 6.45 -1.68 -5.48
C VAL A 61 6.29 -2.39 -6.81
N ASN A 62 5.41 -3.39 -6.84
CA ASN A 62 4.92 -4.04 -8.04
C ASN A 62 3.51 -3.52 -8.34
N SER A 63 3.19 -3.26 -9.60
CA SER A 63 1.85 -2.78 -9.98
C SER A 63 1.37 -3.50 -11.21
N LEU A 64 0.08 -3.84 -11.26
CA LEU A 64 -0.59 -4.41 -12.43
C LEU A 64 -1.97 -3.79 -12.60
N ILE A 65 -2.50 -3.83 -13.83
CA ILE A 65 -3.90 -3.53 -14.11
C ILE A 65 -4.69 -4.85 -14.02
N THR A 66 -5.73 -4.86 -13.21
CA THR A 66 -6.63 -6.02 -13.08
C THR A 66 -7.60 -6.07 -14.27
N PRO A 67 -8.19 -7.24 -14.60
CA PRO A 67 -9.21 -7.32 -15.65
C PRO A 67 -10.43 -6.41 -15.41
N LYS A 68 -10.67 -6.00 -14.16
CA LYS A 68 -11.72 -5.04 -13.78
C LYS A 68 -11.30 -3.57 -13.98
N GLY A 69 -10.16 -3.32 -14.63
CA GLY A 69 -9.60 -1.98 -14.86
C GLY A 69 -8.87 -1.38 -13.65
N ASN A 70 -9.00 -1.91 -12.44
CA ASN A 70 -8.34 -1.33 -11.27
C ASN A 70 -6.82 -1.55 -11.29
N LYS A 71 -6.04 -0.53 -10.88
CA LYS A 71 -4.61 -0.69 -10.64
C LYS A 71 -4.38 -1.30 -9.27
N LYS A 72 -3.79 -2.49 -9.24
CA LYS A 72 -3.37 -3.19 -8.03
C LYS A 72 -1.89 -2.95 -7.79
N ALA A 73 -1.54 -2.47 -6.61
CA ALA A 73 -0.18 -2.31 -6.13
C ALA A 73 0.11 -3.36 -5.06
N VAL A 74 1.18 -4.13 -5.24
CA VAL A 74 1.75 -5.04 -4.24
C VAL A 74 3.04 -4.40 -3.75
N ILE A 75 3.05 -4.04 -2.47
CA ILE A 75 4.11 -3.27 -1.83
C ILE A 75 4.85 -4.22 -0.89
N THR A 76 6.14 -4.44 -1.15
CA THR A 76 7.01 -5.21 -0.26
C THR A 76 7.66 -4.24 0.74
N LEU A 77 7.42 -4.48 2.02
CA LEU A 77 7.96 -3.67 3.12
C LEU A 77 9.26 -4.27 3.66
N LYS A 78 10.00 -3.46 4.42
CA LYS A 78 11.33 -3.81 4.92
C LYS A 78 11.27 -4.84 6.05
N SER A 79 10.25 -4.76 6.89
CA SER A 79 10.04 -5.67 8.01
C SER A 79 8.60 -6.23 7.99
N LYS A 80 8.41 -7.34 8.70
CA LYS A 80 7.07 -7.89 8.94
C LYS A 80 6.23 -6.97 9.82
N ASP A 81 6.87 -6.31 10.79
CA ASP A 81 6.21 -5.39 11.71
C ASP A 81 5.67 -4.15 10.97
N ASP A 82 6.41 -3.63 10.00
CA ASP A 82 5.95 -2.55 9.11
C ASP A 82 4.70 -2.97 8.34
N ALA A 83 4.68 -4.22 7.83
CA ALA A 83 3.54 -4.76 7.11
C ALA A 83 2.31 -4.95 7.99
N LEU A 84 2.50 -5.43 9.22
CA LEU A 84 1.43 -5.56 10.21
C LEU A 84 0.88 -4.18 10.62
N LYS A 85 1.76 -3.21 10.90
CA LYS A 85 1.37 -1.82 11.23
C LYS A 85 0.46 -1.23 10.16
N VAL A 86 0.88 -1.35 8.89
CA VAL A 86 0.11 -0.84 7.75
C VAL A 86 -1.20 -1.62 7.57
N ALA A 87 -1.20 -2.94 7.73
CA ALA A 87 -2.39 -3.76 7.61
C ALA A 87 -3.45 -3.45 8.68
N ILE A 88 -3.04 -3.26 9.94
CA ILE A 88 -3.90 -2.86 11.06
C ILE A 88 -4.48 -1.47 10.81
N ALA A 89 -3.65 -0.50 10.41
CA ALA A 89 -4.10 0.85 10.11
C ALA A 89 -5.10 0.92 8.95
N LEU A 90 -5.06 -0.05 8.04
CA LEU A 90 -5.96 -0.17 6.89
C LEU A 90 -7.17 -1.10 7.14
N GLY A 91 -7.26 -1.75 8.30
CA GLY A 91 -8.35 -2.68 8.63
C GLY A 91 -8.35 -3.96 7.78
N VAL A 92 -7.16 -4.46 7.41
CA VAL A 92 -7.02 -5.73 6.67
C VAL A 92 -7.00 -6.94 7.60
N ILE A 93 -6.57 -6.74 8.85
CA ILE A 93 -6.43 -7.75 9.91
C ILE A 93 -7.07 -7.25 11.20
#